data_AF-A0A0A7PL37-F1
#
_entry.id   AF-A0A0A7PL37-F1
#
_cell.length_a   1.000
_cell.length_b   1.000
_cell.length_c   1.000
_cell.angle_alpha   90.00
_cell.angle_beta   90.00
_cell.angle_gamma   90.00
#
_symmetry.space_group_name_H-M   'P 1'
#
loop_
_entity.id
_entity.type
_entity.pdbx_description
1 polymer ?
#
loop_
_entity_poly.entity_id
_entity_poly.type
_entity_poly.pdbx_seq_one_letter_code
_entity_poly.pdbx_strand_id
1 'polypeptide(L)'
;MSHPSNIVYCTGPGDPHAFDGISRRHRSGDLDLRCPLCSGHGQWNSQIDLISHRSIRVPCPKCDGRGWIETGADMVPSHDIAMSPGGHPMWVVRLDPSDDVE
;
A
#
# COMPACT_ATOMS: atom_id res chain seq x y z
N MET A 1 -23.95 -23.67 4.88
CA MET A 1 -24.95 -22.74 4.28
C MET A 1 -24.16 -21.67 3.54
N SER A 2 -24.42 -21.46 2.25
CA SER A 2 -23.85 -20.31 1.54
C SER A 2 -24.44 -19.03 2.12
N HIS A 3 -23.61 -18.09 2.52
CA HIS A 3 -24.07 -16.76 2.87
C HIS A 3 -24.45 -16.01 1.57
N PRO A 4 -25.47 -15.13 1.60
CA PRO A 4 -25.71 -14.21 0.50
C PRO A 4 -24.44 -13.38 0.23
N SER A 5 -24.11 -13.16 -1.04
CA SER A 5 -22.93 -12.40 -1.48
C SER A 5 -23.30 -11.37 -2.55
N ASN A 6 -22.59 -10.24 -2.54
CA ASN A 6 -22.64 -9.23 -3.58
C ASN A 6 -21.22 -8.71 -3.84
N ILE A 7 -20.48 -9.43 -4.69
CA ILE A 7 -19.07 -9.14 -4.98
C ILE A 7 -18.97 -8.07 -6.06
N VAL A 8 -18.33 -6.96 -5.72
CA VAL A 8 -17.91 -5.90 -6.65
C VAL A 8 -16.43 -6.07 -6.97
N TYR A 9 -16.08 -5.93 -8.24
CA TYR A 9 -14.70 -5.90 -8.73
C TYR A 9 -14.31 -4.45 -9.00
N CYS A 10 -13.17 -4.03 -8.48
CA CYS A 10 -12.59 -2.74 -8.85
C CYS A 10 -11.39 -2.97 -9.76
N THR A 11 -11.27 -2.12 -10.76
CA THR A 11 -10.16 -2.00 -11.70
C THR A 11 -9.05 -1.10 -11.17
N GLY A 12 -9.36 -0.17 -10.27
CA GLY A 12 -8.37 0.71 -9.68
C GLY A 12 -8.84 1.55 -8.49
N PRO A 13 -7.94 2.38 -7.94
CA PRO A 13 -8.22 3.24 -6.78
C PRO A 13 -9.30 4.30 -7.02
N GLY A 14 -9.68 4.57 -8.27
CA GLY A 14 -10.73 5.53 -8.61
C GLY A 14 -12.15 4.98 -8.54
N ASP A 15 -12.32 3.67 -8.37
CA ASP A 15 -13.64 3.05 -8.39
C ASP A 15 -14.40 3.29 -7.07
N PRO A 16 -15.76 3.35 -7.10
CA PRO A 16 -16.56 3.75 -5.94
C PRO A 16 -16.31 2.94 -4.67
N HIS A 17 -16.06 1.64 -4.79
CA HIS A 17 -15.87 0.71 -3.67
C HIS A 17 -14.39 0.38 -3.41
N ALA A 18 -13.47 1.09 -4.07
CA ALA A 18 -12.03 0.83 -3.97
C ALA A 18 -11.48 1.04 -2.55
N PHE A 19 -12.09 1.90 -1.74
CA PHE A 19 -11.62 2.22 -0.39
C PHE A 19 -12.56 1.83 0.74
N ASP A 20 -13.67 1.15 0.45
CA ASP A 20 -14.63 0.70 1.45
C ASP A 20 -13.95 -0.21 2.49
N GLY A 21 -14.09 0.15 3.78
CA GLY A 21 -13.47 -0.59 4.88
C GLY A 21 -11.93 -0.51 4.93
N ILE A 22 -11.32 0.45 4.23
CA ILE A 22 -9.87 0.71 4.24
C ILE A 22 -9.60 2.06 4.91
N SER A 23 -9.03 2.04 6.11
CA SER A 23 -8.60 3.26 6.78
C SER A 23 -7.39 3.88 6.08
N ARG A 24 -7.30 5.22 6.13
CA ARG A 24 -6.07 5.92 5.77
C ARG A 24 -4.93 5.48 6.69
N ARG A 25 -3.71 5.37 6.14
CA ARG A 25 -2.52 5.10 6.91
C ARG A 25 -2.20 6.30 7.81
N HIS A 26 -1.55 6.04 8.94
CA HIS A 26 -1.02 7.12 9.76
C HIS A 26 0.13 7.79 9.01
N ARG A 27 0.30 9.10 9.20
CA ARG A 27 1.43 9.85 8.63
C ARG A 27 2.71 9.42 9.33
N SER A 28 3.79 9.23 8.59
CA SER A 28 5.07 8.74 9.09
C SER A 28 6.11 9.85 9.29
N GLY A 29 6.17 10.85 8.41
CA GLY A 29 7.19 11.90 8.43
C GLY A 29 6.65 13.31 8.19
N ASP A 30 7.51 14.31 8.44
CA ASP A 30 7.16 15.73 8.42
C ASP A 30 7.09 16.35 7.02
N LEU A 31 7.64 15.67 6.02
CA LEU A 31 7.62 16.08 4.61
C LEU A 31 6.78 15.15 3.74
N ASP A 32 6.07 14.18 4.33
CA ASP A 32 5.17 13.28 3.62
C ASP A 32 4.00 14.05 3.01
N LEU A 33 3.77 13.85 1.72
CA LEU A 33 2.51 14.21 1.07
C LEU A 33 1.62 12.98 0.92
N ARG A 34 0.30 13.17 0.93
CA ARG A 34 -0.62 12.08 0.63
C ARG A 34 -0.39 11.60 -0.79
N CYS A 35 -0.29 10.29 -0.98
CA CYS A 35 -0.21 9.72 -2.31
C CYS A 35 -1.45 10.15 -3.12
N PRO A 36 -1.28 10.80 -4.29
CA PRO A 36 -2.41 11.33 -5.06
C PRO A 36 -3.24 10.21 -5.71
N LEU A 37 -2.65 9.03 -5.92
CA LEU A 37 -3.35 7.90 -6.53
C LEU A 37 -4.28 7.19 -5.54
N CYS A 38 -3.79 6.89 -4.34
CA CYS A 38 -4.58 6.16 -3.33
C CYS A 38 -5.10 7.04 -2.19
N SER A 39 -4.94 8.36 -2.27
CA SER A 39 -5.45 9.34 -1.30
C SER A 39 -5.10 9.04 0.18
N GLY A 40 -3.94 8.46 0.45
CA GLY A 40 -3.54 8.11 1.83
C GLY A 40 -3.89 6.69 2.28
N HIS A 41 -4.56 5.87 1.46
CA HIS A 41 -5.00 4.54 1.86
C HIS A 41 -3.90 3.46 1.75
N GLY A 42 -2.91 3.67 0.86
CA GLY A 42 -1.82 2.74 0.58
C GLY A 42 -2.25 1.49 -0.19
N GLN A 43 -3.51 1.08 -0.07
CA GLN A 43 -4.07 -0.11 -0.72
C GLN A 43 -5.52 0.19 -1.14
N TRP A 44 -6.06 -0.66 -2.01
CA TRP A 44 -7.44 -0.57 -2.47
C TRP A 44 -8.03 -1.97 -2.70
N ASN A 45 -9.36 -2.08 -2.67
CA ASN A 45 -10.08 -3.33 -2.88
C ASN A 45 -10.06 -3.69 -4.36
N SER A 46 -9.39 -4.78 -4.76
CA SER A 46 -9.61 -5.39 -6.08
C SER A 46 -10.96 -6.12 -6.14
N GLN A 47 -11.43 -6.63 -5.00
CA GLN A 47 -12.75 -7.24 -4.83
C GLN A 47 -13.28 -6.90 -3.44
N ILE A 48 -14.58 -6.63 -3.32
CA ILE A 48 -15.26 -6.51 -2.02
C ILE A 48 -16.67 -7.10 -2.10
N ASP A 49 -17.01 -7.93 -1.14
CA ASP A 49 -18.39 -8.38 -0.93
C ASP A 49 -19.13 -7.35 -0.08
N LEU A 50 -20.11 -6.67 -0.66
CA LEU A 50 -20.87 -5.61 0.02
C LEU A 50 -21.81 -6.14 1.12
N ILE A 51 -22.00 -7.46 1.21
CA ILE A 51 -22.82 -8.07 2.27
C ILE A 51 -21.96 -8.46 3.47
N SER A 52 -20.83 -9.15 3.23
CA SER A 52 -19.95 -9.64 4.30
C SER A 52 -18.79 -8.69 4.63
N HIS A 53 -18.55 -7.67 3.81
CA HIS A 53 -17.39 -6.77 3.84
C HIS A 53 -16.02 -7.46 3.74
N ARG A 54 -15.99 -8.75 3.37
CA ARG A 54 -14.75 -9.42 3.00
C ARG A 54 -14.20 -8.82 1.73
N SER A 55 -12.90 -8.55 1.70
CA SER A 55 -12.23 -7.89 0.58
C SER A 55 -10.92 -8.58 0.22
N ILE A 56 -10.59 -8.52 -1.07
CA ILE A 56 -9.26 -8.83 -1.60
C ILE A 56 -8.62 -7.49 -1.96
N ARG A 57 -7.51 -7.16 -1.31
CA ARG A 57 -6.84 -5.87 -1.44
C ARG A 57 -5.52 -6.02 -2.18
N VAL A 58 -5.14 -4.97 -2.89
CA VAL A 58 -3.84 -4.88 -3.55
C VAL A 58 -3.14 -3.58 -3.13
N PRO A 59 -1.79 -3.56 -3.06
CA PRO A 59 -1.05 -2.35 -2.76
C PRO A 59 -1.21 -1.31 -3.88
N CYS A 60 -1.13 -0.04 -3.51
CA CYS A 60 -1.07 1.07 -4.46
C CYS A 60 0.26 1.03 -5.20
N PRO A 61 0.28 1.03 -6.55
CA PRO A 61 1.52 0.95 -7.32
C PRO A 61 2.33 2.26 -7.36
N LYS A 62 1.77 3.40 -6.90
CA LYS A 62 2.51 4.69 -6.84
C LYS A 62 3.34 4.84 -5.57
N CYS A 63 2.88 4.28 -4.45
CA CYS A 63 3.52 4.48 -3.15
C CYS A 63 3.83 3.15 -2.43
N ASP A 64 3.80 2.05 -3.17
CA ASP A 64 4.09 0.68 -2.71
C ASP A 64 3.42 0.28 -1.38
N GLY A 65 2.19 0.72 -1.13
CA GLY A 65 1.50 0.41 0.12
C GLY A 65 1.64 1.45 1.24
N ARG A 66 2.55 2.42 1.11
CA ARG A 66 2.84 3.44 2.15
C ARG A 66 1.63 4.34 2.42
N GLY A 67 0.91 4.72 1.35
CA GLY A 67 -0.18 5.71 1.40
C GLY A 67 0.31 7.15 1.29
N TRP A 68 1.61 7.36 1.43
CA TRP A 68 2.27 8.65 1.39
C TRP A 68 3.41 8.60 0.37
N ILE A 69 3.76 9.77 -0.15
CA ILE A 69 4.94 9.98 -0.97
C ILE A 69 5.91 10.85 -0.18
N GLU A 70 7.16 10.44 -0.13
CA GLU A 70 8.22 11.10 0.62
C GLU A 70 8.84 12.20 -0.25
N THR A 71 8.55 13.46 0.07
CA THR A 71 8.99 14.63 -0.72
C THR A 71 10.24 15.32 -0.20
N GLY A 72 10.76 14.83 0.93
CA GLY A 72 12.05 15.24 1.47
C GLY A 72 13.23 14.50 0.84
N ALA A 73 14.42 14.76 1.37
CA ALA A 73 15.61 13.94 1.13
C ALA A 73 15.77 12.85 2.21
N ASP A 74 14.69 12.55 2.92
CA ASP A 74 14.68 11.53 3.96
C ASP A 74 14.89 10.16 3.32
N MET A 75 15.69 9.34 3.98
CA MET A 75 15.95 7.98 3.51
C MET A 75 14.79 7.08 3.89
N VAL A 76 14.28 6.30 2.94
CA VAL A 76 13.10 5.45 3.10
C VAL A 76 13.48 3.97 3.27
N PRO A 77 12.71 3.20 4.05
CA PRO A 77 12.91 1.75 4.17
C PRO A 77 12.64 1.04 2.83
N SER A 78 13.69 0.43 2.28
CA SER A 78 13.65 -0.42 1.09
C SER A 78 13.92 -1.87 1.49
N HIS A 79 12.97 -2.76 1.19
CA HIS A 79 13.11 -4.19 1.50
C HIS A 79 13.99 -4.87 0.44
N ASP A 80 15.05 -5.55 0.89
CA ASP A 80 16.04 -6.20 0.01
C ASP A 80 16.47 -7.56 0.58
N ILE A 81 17.24 -8.33 -0.19
CA ILE A 81 17.84 -9.59 0.23
C ILE A 81 19.36 -9.46 0.15
N ALA A 82 20.03 -9.66 1.29
CA ALA A 82 21.49 -9.66 1.37
C ALA A 82 22.01 -11.03 1.84
N MET A 83 23.30 -11.28 1.61
CA MET A 83 23.97 -12.47 2.15
C MET A 83 24.41 -12.20 3.59
N SER A 84 24.07 -13.11 4.50
CA SER A 84 24.60 -13.11 5.86
C SER A 84 26.12 -13.39 5.85
N PRO A 85 26.84 -13.10 6.95
CA PRO A 85 28.25 -13.47 7.07
C PRO A 85 28.53 -14.97 6.85
N GLY A 86 27.52 -15.82 7.09
CA GLY A 86 27.57 -17.26 6.83
C GLY A 86 27.19 -17.68 5.41
N GLY A 87 26.91 -16.74 4.52
CA GLY A 87 26.57 -17.02 3.12
C GLY A 87 25.13 -17.47 2.89
N HIS A 88 24.20 -17.15 3.80
CA HIS A 88 22.77 -17.44 3.61
C HIS A 88 22.01 -16.18 3.24
N PRO A 89 21.05 -16.23 2.30
CA PRO A 89 20.20 -15.09 2.01
C PRO A 89 19.37 -14.74 3.23
N MET A 90 19.26 -13.45 3.53
CA MET A 90 18.44 -12.92 4.60
C MET A 90 17.73 -11.65 4.14
N TRP A 91 16.50 -11.46 4.62
CA TRP A 91 15.78 -10.21 4.46
C TRP A 91 16.50 -9.10 5.23
N VAL A 92 16.70 -7.98 4.54
CA VAL A 92 17.24 -6.77 5.14
C VAL A 92 16.32 -5.60 4.79
N VAL A 93 16.38 -4.57 5.63
CA VAL A 93 15.78 -3.27 5.34
C VAL A 93 16.93 -2.30 5.16
N ARG A 94 17.11 -1.83 3.93
CA ARG A 94 18.03 -0.75 3.60
C ARG A 94 17.32 0.58 3.74
N LEU A 95 18.10 1.63 3.97
CA LEU A 95 17.62 3.00 3.84
C LEU A 95 18.18 3.51 2.51
N ASP A 96 17.31 3.84 1.57
CA ASP A 96 17.67 4.39 0.26
C ASP A 96 16.97 5.75 0.07
N PRO A 97 17.47 6.65 -0.80
CA PRO A 97 16.74 7.87 -1.12
C PRO A 97 15.35 7.52 -1.67
N SER A 98 14.34 8.30 -1.29
CA SER A 98 13.02 8.14 -1.87
C SER A 98 13.06 8.29 -3.40
N ASP A 99 12.42 7.35 -4.10
CA ASP A 99 12.15 7.43 -5.53
C ASP A 99 10.80 8.10 -5.84
N ASP A 100 10.10 8.62 -4.82
CA ASP A 100 8.83 9.34 -4.92
C ASP A 100 8.97 10.74 -5.57
N VAL A 101 10.15 11.12 -6.05
CA VAL A 101 10.41 12.42 -6.69
C VAL A 101 9.64 12.50 -8.02
N GLU A 102 8.74 13.47 -8.14
CA GLU A 102 8.01 13.79 -9.39
C GLU A 102 8.87 14.49 -10.45
#